data_AF-A0A931CRP8-F1
#
_entry.id   AF-A0A931CRP8-F1
#
_cell.length_a   1.000
_cell.length_b   1.000
_cell.length_c   1.000
_cell.angle_alpha   90.00
_cell.angle_beta   90.00
_cell.angle_gamma   90.00
#
_symmetry.space_group_name_H-M   'P 1'
#
loop_
_entity.id
_entity.type
_entity.pdbx_description
1 polymer ?
#
loop_
_entity_poly.entity_id
_entity_poly.type
_entity_poly.pdbx_seq_one_letter_code
_entity_poly.pdbx_strand_id
1 'polypeptide(L)' 'MNLRVPEDLDHRLDVLAAEEHTSKSALLLQGAELILQRHGRRREINEGLNFVMSHDAELLKRLEDA' A
#
# COMPACT_ATOMS: atom_id res chain seq x y z
N MET A 1 -3.69 15.35 15.85
CA MET A 1 -2.89 14.11 16.07
C MET A 1 -1.46 14.54 16.28
N ASN A 2 -0.80 14.12 17.37
CA ASN A 2 0.61 14.41 17.58
C ASN A 2 1.44 13.20 17.12
N LEU A 3 2.08 13.33 15.97
CA LEU A 3 2.98 12.31 15.43
C LEU A 3 4.41 12.63 15.90
N ARG A 4 5.09 11.66 16.51
CA ARG A 4 6.51 11.80 16.81
C ARG A 4 7.30 11.42 15.58
N VAL A 5 8.04 12.38 15.05
CA VAL A 5 8.87 12.22 13.86
C VAL A 5 10.33 12.48 14.26
N PRO A 6 11.28 11.63 13.86
CA PRO A 6 12.71 11.92 14.02
C PRO A 6 13.09 13.27 13.38
N GLU A 7 14.01 14.02 13.99
CA GLU A 7 14.36 15.38 13.55
C GLU A 7 14.91 15.41 12.11
N ASP A 8 15.70 14.40 11.74
CA ASP A 8 16.24 14.26 10.38
C ASP A 8 15.13 14.08 9.34
N LEU A 9 14.11 13.29 9.68
CA LEU A 9 12.95 13.08 8.82
C LEU A 9 12.07 14.32 8.74
N ASP A 10 11.84 15.02 9.87
CA ASP A 10 11.06 16.25 9.90
C ASP A 10 11.69 17.33 9.01
N HIS A 11 13.02 17.49 9.08
CA HIS A 11 13.74 18.45 8.26
C HIS A 11 13.63 18.11 6.76
N ARG A 12 13.72 16.82 6.39
CA ARG A 12 13.55 16.38 5.00
C ARG A 12 12.13 16.63 4.50
N LEU A 13 11.11 16.45 5.35
CA LEU A 13 9.72 16.75 5.02
C LEU A 13 9.51 18.26 4.83
N ASP A 14 10.17 19.11 5.61
CA ASP A 14 10.08 20.57 5.42
C ASP A 14 10.66 21.02 4.09
N VAL A 15 11.82 20.48 3.69
CA VAL A 15 12.42 20.78 2.38
C VAL A 15 11.49 20.37 1.26
N LEU A 16 10.99 19.12 1.29
CA LEU A 16 10.10 18.61 0.25
C LEU A 16 8.76 19.36 0.21
N ALA A 17 8.22 19.74 1.37
CA ALA A 17 6.97 20.51 1.45
C ALA A 17 7.13 21.89 0.79
N ALA A 18 8.29 22.54 0.97
CA ALA A 18 8.59 23.81 0.33
C ALA A 18 8.74 23.67 -1.20
N GLU A 19 9.43 22.63 -1.67
CA GLU A 19 9.62 22.32 -3.10
C GLU A 19 8.29 22.03 -3.81
N GLU A 20 7.42 21.24 -3.17
CA GLU A 20 6.12 20.82 -3.71
C GLU A 20 4.99 21.82 -3.40
N HIS A 21 5.31 22.99 -2.83
CA HIS A 21 4.34 24.01 -2.42
C HIS A 21 3.16 23.47 -1.61
N THR A 22 3.45 22.57 -0.68
CA THR A 22 2.45 21.86 0.13
C THR A 22 2.83 21.89 1.62
N SER A 23 2.08 21.18 2.46
CA SER A 23 2.36 21.05 3.89
C SER A 23 2.92 19.68 4.24
N LYS A 24 3.73 19.60 5.31
CA LYS A 24 4.19 18.32 5.87
C LYS A 24 3.03 17.35 6.14
N SER A 25 1.94 17.84 6.70
CA SER A 25 0.75 17.03 6.97
C SER A 25 0.14 16.45 5.70
N ALA A 26 0.09 17.22 4.61
CA ALA A 26 -0.41 16.73 3.32
C ALA A 26 0.51 15.64 2.74
N LEU A 27 1.83 15.83 2.79
CA LEU A 27 2.81 14.80 2.35
C LEU A 27 2.67 13.51 3.16
N LEU A 28 2.50 13.61 4.48
CA LEU A 28 2.32 12.46 5.35
C LEU A 28 1.01 11.70 5.04
N LEU A 29 -0.07 12.42 4.75
CA LEU A 29 -1.34 11.80 4.35
C LEU A 29 -1.21 11.10 2.99
N GLN A 30 -0.58 11.73 2.01
CA GLN A 30 -0.31 11.11 0.71
C GLN A 30 0.55 9.86 0.85
N GLY A 31 1.61 9.92 1.66
CA GLY A 31 2.45 8.76 1.95
C GLY A 31 1.68 7.63 2.62
N ALA A 32 0.81 7.95 3.59
CA ALA A 32 -0.04 6.96 4.24
C ALA A 32 -1.02 6.30 3.25
N GLU A 33 -1.62 7.08 2.36
CA GLU A 33 -2.51 6.57 1.32
C GLU A 33 -1.79 5.63 0.35
N LEU A 34 -0.57 5.99 -0.09
CA LEU A 34 0.26 5.13 -0.94
C LEU A 34 0.58 3.79 -0.27
N ILE A 35 0.89 3.79 1.03
CA ILE A 35 1.15 2.57 1.80
C ILE A 35 -0.13 1.71 1.87
N LEU A 36 -1.27 2.33 2.21
CA LEU A 36 -2.55 1.62 2.28
C LEU A 36 -2.94 1.00 0.94
N GLN A 37 -2.79 1.74 -0.17
CA GLN A 37 -3.05 1.22 -1.52
C GLN A 37 -2.14 0.03 -1.87
N ARG A 38 -0.84 0.11 -1.51
CA ARG A 38 0.11 -0.98 -1.71
C ARG A 38 -0.28 -2.24 -0.95
N HIS A 39 -0.74 -2.09 0.30
CA HIS A 39 -1.19 -3.21 1.13
C HIS A 39 -2.56 -3.76 0.68
N GLY A 40 -3.49 -2.90 0.29
CA GLY A 40 -4.80 -3.27 -0.24
C GLY A 40 -4.69 -4.15 -1.48
N ARG A 41 -3.94 -3.71 -2.50
CA ARG A 41 -3.72 -4.51 -3.72
C ARG A 41 -3.13 -5.88 -3.43
N ARG A 42 -2.16 -5.97 -2.51
CA ARG A 42 -1.54 -7.25 -2.15
C ARG A 42 -2.52 -8.17 -1.42
N ARG A 43 -3.39 -7.61 -0.59
CA ARG A 43 -4.42 -8.36 0.13
C ARG A 43 -5.50 -8.88 -0.83
N GLU A 44 -6.00 -8.04 -1.72
CA GLU A 44 -7.00 -8.42 -2.74
C GLU A 44 -6.49 -9.54 -3.65
N ILE A 45 -5.23 -9.47 -4.09
CA ILE A 45 -4.61 -10.54 -4.89
C ILE A 45 -4.52 -11.85 -4.11
N ASN A 46 -4.09 -11.80 -2.85
CA ASN A 46 -3.99 -13.00 -2.01
C ASN A 46 -5.37 -13.58 -1.68
N GLU A 47 -6.37 -12.74 -1.41
CA GLU A 47 -7.75 -13.18 -1.19
C GLU A 47 -8.36 -13.78 -2.46
N GLY A 48 -8.10 -13.20 -3.64
CA GLY A 48 -8.51 -13.75 -4.92
C GLY A 48 -7.85 -15.10 -5.24
N LEU A 49 -6.54 -15.23 -5.00
CA LEU A 49 -5.83 -16.52 -5.16
C LEU A 49 -6.36 -17.58 -4.19
N ASN A 50 -6.60 -17.22 -2.93
CA ASN A 50 -7.20 -18.14 -1.95
C ASN A 50 -8.63 -18.54 -2.32
N PHE A 51 -9.41 -17.63 -2.91
CA PHE A 51 -10.74 -17.95 -3.41
C PHE A 51 -10.66 -18.98 -4.54
N VAL A 52 -9.85 -18.73 -5.57
CA VAL A 52 -9.67 -19.65 -6.71
C VAL A 52 -9.09 -21.00 -6.23
N MET A 53 -8.11 -21.00 -5.34
CA MET A 53 -7.54 -22.23 -4.81
C MET A 53 -8.50 -23.03 -3.90
N SER A 54 -9.45 -22.36 -3.23
CA SER A 54 -10.42 -23.04 -2.35
C SER A 54 -11.69 -23.48 -3.06
N HIS A 55 -12.15 -22.72 -4.07
CA HIS A 55 -13.40 -22.98 -4.78
C HIS A 55 -13.20 -23.67 -6.13
N ASP A 56 -12.12 -23.35 -6.85
CA ASP A 56 -11.86 -23.82 -8.21
C ASP A 56 -10.71 -24.84 -8.26
N ALA A 57 -10.33 -25.45 -7.13
CA ALA A 57 -9.29 -26.48 -7.08
C ALA A 57 -9.51 -27.61 -8.10
N GLU A 58 -10.77 -27.99 -8.33
CA GLU A 58 -11.15 -28.99 -9.33
C GLU A 58 -11.04 -28.48 -10.77
N LEU A 59 -11.31 -27.19 -11.01
CA LEU A 59 -11.17 -26.55 -12.32
C LEU A 59 -9.69 -26.38 -12.70
N LEU A 60 -8.85 -25.95 -11.75
CA LEU A 60 -7.39 -25.85 -11.91
C LEU A 60 -6.76 -27.20 -12.24
N LYS A 61 -7.22 -28.28 -11.59
CA LYS A 61 -6.76 -29.65 -11.86
C LYS A 61 -7.05 -30.10 -13.30
N ARG A 62 -8.21 -29.72 -13.84
CA ARG A 62 -8.59 -30.03 -15.23
C ARG A 62 -7.83 -29.19 -16.27
N LEU A 63 -7.35 -28.01 -15.89
CA LEU A 63 -6.50 -27.14 -16.70
C LEU A 63 -5.03 -27.59 -16.70
N GLU A 64 -4.56 -28.19 -15.60
CA GLU A 64 -3.21 -28.76 -15.49
C GLU A 64 -3.06 -30.08 -16.28
N ASP A 65 -4.15 -30.85 -16.40
CA ASP A 65 -4.19 -32.12 -17.15
C ASP A 65 -4.42 -31.94 -18.68
N ALA A 66 -4.58 -30.71 -19.18
CA ALA A 66 -4.86 -30.38 -20.60
C ALA A 66 -3.64 -29.78 -21.32
#